data_AF-A0A3E0TSM5-F1
#
_entry.id   AF-A0A3E0TSM5-F1
#
_cell.length_a   1.000
_cell.length_b   1.000
_cell.length_c   1.000
_cell.angle_alpha   90.00
_cell.angle_beta   90.00
_cell.angle_gamma   90.00
#
_symmetry.space_group_name_H-M   'P 1'
#
loop_
_entity.id
_entity.type
_entity.pdbx_description
1 polymer ?
#
loop_
_entity_poly.entity_id
_entity_poly.type
_entity_poly.pdbx_seq_one_letter_code
_entity_poly.pdbx_strand_id
1 'polypeptide(L)'
;MNNKSIALVLSTALLCASPAHAEGWLESLKNMLGFGTSESQQEQAPVANIEGLMESLKSLGVTESQIQGGLAAIMNFVANNISSEQFGQLAEALPGSKELLDAVPDISQLESGSGLSGLLDKASEYSETLKAANDVKKQFEVIGLSPDMIGQYSAKIQEYLDTPEGAQAKQIIQDSLGKLLG
;
A
#
# COMPACT_ATOMS: atom_id res chain seq x y z
N MET A 1 33.08 75.17 -42.15
CA MET A 1 31.96 74.21 -42.28
C MET A 1 32.02 73.25 -41.09
N ASN A 2 30.98 73.06 -40.25
CA ASN A 2 29.63 72.49 -40.50
C ASN A 2 29.69 70.97 -40.79
N ASN A 3 28.84 70.05 -40.29
CA ASN A 3 27.95 69.89 -39.11
C ASN A 3 27.31 68.45 -39.18
N LYS A 4 26.81 67.73 -38.16
CA LYS A 4 26.51 67.92 -36.72
C LYS A 4 26.57 66.54 -35.99
N SER A 5 26.26 66.46 -34.68
CA SER A 5 26.37 65.25 -33.84
C SER A 5 25.03 64.55 -33.42
N ILE A 6 25.14 63.28 -33.01
CA ILE A 6 24.31 62.47 -32.05
C ILE A 6 22.94 61.89 -32.49
N ALA A 7 22.80 60.54 -32.36
CA ALA A 7 21.67 59.68 -31.89
C ALA A 7 21.95 58.20 -32.31
N LEU A 8 21.83 57.08 -31.55
CA LEU A 8 20.83 56.57 -30.56
C LEU A 8 19.47 56.25 -31.24
N VAL A 9 18.79 55.08 -31.21
CA VAL A 9 18.62 53.89 -30.33
C VAL A 9 18.48 52.63 -31.24
N LEU A 10 18.84 51.35 -30.99
CA LEU A 10 19.26 50.48 -29.86
C LEU A 10 18.18 49.50 -29.29
N SER A 11 18.40 48.17 -29.42
CA SER A 11 17.65 47.04 -28.78
C SER A 11 16.18 46.81 -29.27
N THR A 12 15.50 45.65 -29.16
CA THR A 12 15.75 44.18 -28.97
C THR A 12 14.39 43.48 -29.21
N ALA A 13 14.20 42.17 -29.47
CA ALA A 13 15.00 41.01 -29.94
C ALA A 13 14.02 39.84 -30.24
N LEU A 14 14.47 38.65 -30.68
CA LEU A 14 13.62 37.45 -30.80
C LEU A 14 14.42 36.15 -30.52
N LEU A 15 13.77 35.16 -29.88
CA LEU A 15 14.36 33.86 -29.48
C LEU A 15 14.17 32.80 -30.58
N CYS A 16 15.23 32.05 -30.96
CA CYS A 16 15.17 30.69 -31.52
C CYS A 16 16.56 30.13 -31.89
N ALA A 17 17.00 29.04 -31.25
CA ALA A 17 17.90 28.00 -31.80
C ALA A 17 18.09 26.87 -30.78
N SER A 18 17.96 25.61 -31.21
CA SER A 18 18.10 24.41 -30.34
C SER A 18 19.51 23.84 -30.37
N PRO A 19 20.02 23.23 -29.28
CA PRO A 19 21.12 22.27 -29.36
C PRO A 19 20.57 20.92 -29.88
N ALA A 20 21.07 20.46 -31.02
CA ALA A 20 20.75 19.13 -31.53
C ALA A 20 21.62 18.08 -30.79
N HIS A 21 21.01 17.36 -29.83
CA HIS A 21 21.69 16.37 -29.01
C HIS A 21 21.83 15.05 -29.81
N ALA A 22 23.04 14.71 -30.23
CA ALA A 22 23.31 13.57 -31.12
C ALA A 22 23.73 12.27 -30.39
N GLU A 23 23.61 12.24 -29.05
CA GLU A 23 24.29 11.26 -28.20
C GLU A 23 23.45 10.02 -27.82
N GLY A 24 22.13 10.05 -28.02
CA GLY A 24 21.22 9.00 -27.52
C GLY A 24 21.27 7.64 -28.25
N TRP A 25 21.74 7.58 -29.49
CA TRP A 25 21.61 6.36 -30.32
C TRP A 25 22.58 5.25 -29.92
N LEU A 26 23.80 5.62 -29.49
CA LEU A 26 24.85 4.66 -29.14
C LEU A 26 24.54 4.02 -27.77
N GLU A 27 24.10 4.81 -26.79
CA GLU A 27 23.68 4.30 -25.47
C GLU A 27 22.41 3.43 -25.57
N SER A 28 21.46 3.79 -26.45
CA SER A 28 20.30 2.92 -26.75
C SER A 28 20.73 1.53 -27.24
N LEU A 29 21.76 1.45 -28.09
CA LEU A 29 22.30 0.19 -28.57
C LEU A 29 23.09 -0.57 -27.48
N LYS A 30 23.90 0.10 -26.65
CA LYS A 30 24.60 -0.53 -25.51
C LYS A 30 23.63 -1.19 -24.53
N ASN A 31 22.54 -0.51 -24.20
CA ASN A 31 21.51 -1.03 -23.31
C ASN A 31 20.76 -2.21 -23.96
N MET A 32 20.40 -2.12 -25.25
CA MET A 32 19.77 -3.24 -25.95
C MET A 32 20.70 -4.46 -26.14
N LEU A 33 22.01 -4.24 -26.23
CA LEU A 33 23.03 -5.29 -26.33
C LEU A 33 23.51 -5.82 -24.96
N GLY A 34 22.93 -5.35 -23.84
CA GLY A 34 23.21 -5.89 -22.50
C GLY A 34 24.57 -5.52 -21.89
N PHE A 35 25.24 -4.48 -22.41
CA PHE A 35 26.55 -4.03 -21.91
C PHE A 35 26.50 -2.74 -21.07
N GLY A 36 25.30 -2.20 -20.80
CA GLY A 36 25.10 -1.06 -19.90
C GLY A 36 24.77 -1.51 -18.46
N THR A 37 25.53 -1.03 -17.48
CA THR A 37 25.15 -1.12 -16.06
C THR A 37 24.06 -0.09 -15.78
N SER A 38 22.80 -0.50 -15.89
CA SER A 38 21.64 0.38 -15.72
C SER A 38 21.34 0.67 -14.25
N GLU A 39 22.13 1.53 -13.61
CA GLU A 39 21.69 2.27 -12.41
C GLU A 39 20.72 3.39 -12.81
N SER A 40 19.55 2.99 -13.30
CA SER A 40 18.43 3.88 -13.55
C SER A 40 17.84 4.33 -12.21
N GLN A 41 18.32 5.45 -11.68
CA GLN A 41 17.63 6.19 -10.61
C GLN A 41 16.34 6.79 -11.17
N GLN A 42 15.33 5.95 -11.31
CA GLN A 42 13.96 6.35 -11.59
C GLN A 42 13.34 6.79 -10.26
N GLU A 43 13.07 8.08 -10.11
CA GLU A 43 12.37 8.64 -8.95
C GLU A 43 10.92 8.10 -8.94
N GLN A 44 10.77 6.93 -8.34
CA GLN A 44 9.51 6.25 -8.17
C GLN A 44 8.62 7.10 -7.26
N ALA A 45 7.48 7.56 -7.78
CA ALA A 45 6.46 8.21 -6.97
C ALA A 45 6.14 7.32 -5.76
N PRO A 46 5.86 7.91 -4.57
CA PRO A 46 5.55 7.12 -3.39
C PRO A 46 4.40 6.16 -3.70
N VAL A 47 4.63 4.87 -3.54
CA VAL A 47 3.59 3.84 -3.66
C VAL A 47 3.11 3.46 -2.27
N ALA A 48 1.80 3.31 -2.09
CA ALA A 48 1.27 2.77 -0.85
C ALA A 48 1.85 1.37 -0.62
N ASN A 49 2.29 1.09 0.60
CA ASN A 49 2.95 -0.17 0.96
C ASN A 49 2.71 -0.49 2.45
N ILE A 50 3.07 -1.70 2.87
CA ILE A 50 2.85 -2.12 4.26
C ILE A 50 3.66 -1.32 5.28
N GLU A 51 4.89 -0.88 4.96
CA GLU A 51 5.73 -0.10 5.89
C GLU A 51 5.08 1.26 6.23
N GLY A 52 4.65 2.02 5.21
CA GLY A 52 3.94 3.28 5.39
C GLY A 52 2.58 3.11 6.06
N LEU A 53 1.90 1.98 5.81
CA LEU A 53 0.65 1.64 6.50
C LEU A 53 0.90 1.36 8.00
N MET A 54 1.95 0.61 8.36
CA MET A 54 2.36 0.41 9.74
C MET A 54 2.78 1.73 10.42
N GLU A 55 3.47 2.63 9.72
CA GLU A 55 3.79 3.97 10.24
C GLU A 55 2.53 4.75 10.60
N SER A 56 1.49 4.75 9.73
CA SER A 56 0.22 5.42 10.02
C SER A 56 -0.49 4.88 11.27
N LEU A 57 -0.36 3.57 11.54
CA LEU A 57 -0.96 2.89 12.69
C LEU A 57 -0.26 3.22 14.01
N LYS A 58 0.97 3.75 14.02
CA LYS A 58 1.64 4.24 15.24
C LYS A 58 0.85 5.36 15.94
N SER A 59 0.00 6.08 15.19
CA SER A 59 -0.93 7.08 15.75
C SER A 59 -1.97 6.51 16.73
N LEU A 60 -2.16 5.18 16.78
CA LEU A 60 -3.07 4.50 17.71
C LEU A 60 -2.43 4.19 19.09
N GLY A 61 -1.16 4.54 19.32
CA GLY A 61 -0.50 4.37 20.64
C GLY A 61 -0.18 2.93 21.04
N VAL A 62 -0.18 2.02 20.08
CA VAL A 62 0.11 0.58 20.22
C VAL A 62 1.60 0.26 19.98
N THR A 63 2.05 -0.93 20.37
CA THR A 63 3.42 -1.39 20.09
C THR A 63 3.60 -1.83 18.64
N GLU A 64 4.84 -1.82 18.14
CA GLU A 64 5.18 -2.23 16.76
C GLU A 64 4.77 -3.68 16.44
N SER A 65 4.96 -4.62 17.39
CA SER A 65 4.49 -6.00 17.25
C SER A 65 2.96 -6.10 17.18
N GLN A 66 2.24 -5.23 17.89
CA GLN A 66 0.78 -5.16 17.81
C GLN A 66 0.30 -4.54 16.48
N ILE A 67 1.00 -3.53 15.97
CA ILE A 67 0.75 -2.97 14.63
C ILE A 67 0.91 -4.06 13.58
N GLN A 68 2.05 -4.75 13.57
CA GLN A 68 2.36 -5.79 12.60
C GLN A 68 1.35 -6.95 12.69
N GLY A 69 1.12 -7.50 13.88
CA GLY A 69 0.19 -8.62 14.09
C GLY A 69 -1.28 -8.27 13.85
N GLY A 70 -1.72 -7.07 14.24
CA GLY A 70 -3.10 -6.60 14.02
C GLY A 70 -3.37 -6.26 12.56
N LEU A 71 -2.39 -5.69 11.85
CA LEU A 71 -2.46 -5.48 10.40
C LEU A 71 -2.41 -6.80 9.64
N ALA A 72 -1.57 -7.75 10.07
CA ALA A 72 -1.51 -9.11 9.50
C ALA A 72 -2.82 -9.88 9.69
N ALA A 73 -3.45 -9.80 10.86
CA ALA A 73 -4.76 -10.38 11.12
C ALA A 73 -5.83 -9.85 10.15
N ILE A 74 -5.88 -8.52 9.94
CA ILE A 74 -6.82 -7.90 8.99
C ILE A 74 -6.49 -8.28 7.54
N MET A 75 -5.21 -8.32 7.16
CA MET A 75 -4.79 -8.77 5.82
C MET A 75 -5.13 -10.25 5.58
N ASN A 76 -5.01 -11.10 6.60
CA ASN A 76 -5.41 -12.49 6.58
C ASN A 76 -6.93 -12.65 6.42
N PHE A 77 -7.75 -11.80 7.05
CA PHE A 77 -9.19 -11.78 6.77
C PHE A 77 -9.48 -11.44 5.30
N VAL A 78 -8.81 -10.42 4.74
CA VAL A 78 -8.95 -10.06 3.32
C VAL A 78 -8.54 -11.24 2.44
N ALA A 79 -7.35 -11.81 2.65
CA ALA A 79 -6.82 -12.92 1.86
C ALA A 79 -7.71 -14.17 1.85
N ASN A 80 -8.33 -14.52 2.98
CA ASN A 80 -9.24 -15.68 3.09
C ASN A 80 -10.67 -15.42 2.56
N ASN A 81 -11.02 -14.20 2.18
CA ASN A 81 -12.37 -13.84 1.70
C ASN A 81 -12.41 -13.26 0.27
N ILE A 82 -11.29 -13.35 -0.47
CA ILE A 82 -11.18 -12.92 -1.87
C ILE A 82 -10.47 -14.00 -2.71
N SER A 83 -10.53 -13.94 -4.03
CA SER A 83 -9.80 -14.92 -4.86
C SER A 83 -8.29 -14.70 -4.78
N SER A 84 -7.50 -15.76 -5.01
CA SER A 84 -6.04 -15.66 -5.07
C SER A 84 -5.53 -14.72 -6.17
N GLU A 85 -6.33 -14.51 -7.23
CA GLU A 85 -6.06 -13.51 -8.27
C GLU A 85 -6.26 -12.08 -7.74
N GLN A 86 -7.35 -11.82 -7.01
CA GLN A 86 -7.62 -10.53 -6.37
C GLN A 86 -6.58 -10.22 -5.29
N PHE A 87 -6.13 -11.22 -4.52
CA PHE A 87 -5.02 -11.05 -3.57
C PHE A 87 -3.67 -10.84 -4.28
N GLY A 88 -3.46 -11.47 -5.44
CA GLY A 88 -2.31 -11.20 -6.31
C GLY A 88 -2.24 -9.73 -6.73
N GLN A 89 -3.35 -9.20 -7.25
CA GLN A 89 -3.51 -7.78 -7.64
C GLN A 89 -3.36 -6.83 -6.44
N LEU A 90 -3.91 -7.21 -5.27
CA LEU A 90 -3.74 -6.42 -4.04
C LEU A 90 -2.27 -6.36 -3.61
N ALA A 91 -1.51 -7.44 -3.78
CA ALA A 91 -0.09 -7.47 -3.43
C ALA A 91 0.82 -6.75 -4.43
N GLU A 92 0.35 -6.49 -5.65
CA GLU A 92 0.99 -5.57 -6.59
C GLU A 92 0.66 -4.11 -6.25
N ALA A 93 -0.57 -3.83 -5.83
CA ALA A 93 -1.04 -2.50 -5.44
C ALA A 93 -0.62 -2.06 -4.02
N LEU A 94 -0.20 -3.01 -3.17
CA LEU A 94 0.24 -2.79 -1.79
C LEU A 94 1.42 -3.72 -1.45
N PRO A 95 2.66 -3.39 -1.87
CA PRO A 95 3.84 -4.23 -1.65
C PRO A 95 4.12 -4.50 -0.16
N GLY A 96 4.62 -5.70 0.14
CA GLY A 96 4.84 -6.21 1.49
C GLY A 96 3.65 -6.99 2.07
N SER A 97 2.50 -7.03 1.39
CA SER A 97 1.27 -7.66 1.91
C SER A 97 1.25 -9.19 1.86
N LYS A 98 2.15 -9.84 1.10
CA LYS A 98 2.36 -11.29 1.15
C LYS A 98 3.22 -11.65 2.36
N GLU A 99 4.32 -10.93 2.52
CA GLU A 99 5.30 -11.03 3.59
C GLU A 99 4.67 -10.71 4.96
N LEU A 100 3.70 -9.80 4.99
CA LEU A 100 2.86 -9.50 6.15
C LEU A 100 2.08 -10.72 6.67
N LEU A 101 1.71 -11.69 5.82
CA LEU A 101 0.99 -12.88 6.26
C LEU A 101 1.84 -13.81 7.13
N ASP A 102 3.17 -13.73 7.05
CA ASP A 102 4.08 -14.47 7.95
C ASP A 102 4.01 -13.95 9.41
N ALA A 103 3.43 -12.77 9.62
CA ALA A 103 3.23 -12.15 10.94
C ALA A 103 1.80 -12.32 11.51
N VAL A 104 0.98 -13.18 10.90
CA VAL A 104 -0.37 -13.51 11.40
C VAL A 104 -0.28 -14.17 12.78
N PRO A 105 -0.96 -13.65 13.82
CA PRO A 105 -0.88 -14.23 15.16
C PRO A 105 -1.40 -15.68 15.21
N ASP A 106 -0.63 -16.58 15.82
CA ASP A 106 -1.06 -17.97 16.04
C ASP A 106 -2.16 -18.04 17.12
N ILE A 107 -3.30 -18.59 16.74
CA ILE A 107 -4.46 -18.83 17.60
C ILE A 107 -4.69 -20.32 17.89
N SER A 108 -3.78 -21.20 17.45
CA SER A 108 -3.88 -22.66 17.65
C SER A 108 -3.77 -23.08 19.11
N GLN A 109 -3.20 -22.22 19.95
CA GLN A 109 -3.09 -22.40 21.41
C GLN A 109 -4.20 -21.66 22.18
N LEU A 110 -5.16 -21.03 21.49
CA LEU A 110 -6.22 -20.24 22.11
C LEU A 110 -7.45 -21.13 22.35
N GLU A 111 -7.55 -21.63 23.58
CA GLU A 111 -8.67 -22.44 24.10
C GLU A 111 -10.06 -21.88 23.72
N SER A 112 -11.02 -22.78 23.48
CA SER A 112 -12.39 -22.38 23.13
C SER A 112 -13.01 -21.48 24.20
N GLY A 113 -13.58 -20.36 23.76
CA GLY A 113 -14.09 -19.35 24.68
C GLY A 113 -15.29 -19.82 25.50
N SER A 114 -15.49 -19.24 26.68
CA SER A 114 -16.75 -19.40 27.43
C SER A 114 -17.75 -18.29 27.10
N GLY A 115 -19.03 -18.51 27.40
CA GLY A 115 -20.09 -17.53 27.17
C GLY A 115 -20.18 -17.08 25.72
N LEU A 116 -20.21 -15.76 25.49
CA LEU A 116 -20.36 -15.16 24.15
C LEU A 116 -19.25 -15.57 23.17
N SER A 117 -18.00 -15.73 23.63
CA SER A 117 -16.92 -16.14 22.74
C SER A 117 -17.03 -17.61 22.35
N GLY A 118 -17.58 -18.47 23.22
CA GLY A 118 -17.91 -19.87 22.87
C GLY A 118 -19.08 -19.99 21.90
N LEU A 119 -20.04 -19.05 21.95
CA LEU A 119 -21.11 -18.97 20.95
C LEU A 119 -20.59 -18.49 19.59
N LEU A 120 -19.63 -17.56 19.56
CA LEU A 120 -18.97 -17.14 18.33
C LEU A 120 -18.06 -18.23 17.74
N ASP A 121 -17.34 -18.96 18.60
CA ASP A 121 -16.62 -20.19 18.21
C ASP A 121 -17.57 -21.21 17.57
N LYS A 122 -18.74 -21.47 18.18
CA LYS A 122 -19.75 -22.36 17.58
C LYS A 122 -20.33 -21.80 16.27
N ALA A 123 -20.52 -20.48 16.15
CA ALA A 123 -21.00 -19.83 14.93
C ALA A 123 -19.97 -19.92 13.77
N SER A 124 -18.68 -19.98 14.08
CA SER A 124 -17.61 -20.12 13.08
C SER A 124 -17.65 -21.45 12.31
N GLU A 125 -18.26 -22.50 12.87
CA GLU A 125 -18.43 -23.80 12.20
C GLU A 125 -19.40 -23.75 11.00
N TYR A 126 -20.20 -22.68 10.85
CA TYR A 126 -21.25 -22.58 9.84
C TYR A 126 -20.86 -21.77 8.59
N SER A 127 -19.73 -21.04 8.60
CA SER A 127 -19.30 -20.20 7.47
C SER A 127 -17.83 -19.82 7.58
N GLU A 128 -17.09 -19.92 6.47
CA GLU A 128 -15.67 -19.54 6.37
C GLU A 128 -15.47 -18.04 6.65
N THR A 129 -16.39 -17.16 6.25
CA THR A 129 -16.36 -15.73 6.57
C THR A 129 -16.62 -15.45 8.05
N LEU A 130 -17.55 -16.19 8.70
CA LEU A 130 -17.75 -16.09 10.15
C LEU A 130 -16.53 -16.61 10.92
N LYS A 131 -15.87 -17.66 10.42
CA LYS A 131 -14.58 -18.13 10.94
C LYS A 131 -13.51 -17.07 10.79
N ALA A 132 -13.29 -16.51 9.60
CA ALA A 132 -12.29 -15.47 9.40
C ALA A 132 -12.52 -14.26 10.32
N ALA A 133 -13.78 -13.83 10.53
CA ALA A 133 -14.11 -12.75 11.46
C ALA A 133 -13.81 -13.10 12.94
N ASN A 134 -14.08 -14.34 13.37
CA ASN A 134 -13.73 -14.82 14.70
C ASN A 134 -12.21 -14.98 14.87
N ASP A 135 -11.51 -15.41 13.83
CA ASP A 135 -10.06 -15.55 13.82
C ASP A 135 -9.38 -14.17 14.01
N VAL A 136 -9.84 -13.10 13.34
CA VAL A 136 -9.32 -11.74 13.59
C VAL A 136 -9.52 -11.30 15.04
N LYS A 137 -10.71 -11.55 15.62
CA LYS A 137 -10.98 -11.27 17.04
C LYS A 137 -9.93 -11.95 17.93
N LYS A 138 -9.73 -13.27 17.73
CA LYS A 138 -8.75 -14.07 18.48
C LYS A 138 -7.31 -13.61 18.26
N GLN A 139 -6.96 -13.21 17.04
CA GLN A 139 -5.65 -12.70 16.65
C GLN A 139 -5.33 -11.35 17.32
N PHE A 140 -6.33 -10.48 17.51
CA PHE A 140 -6.19 -9.26 18.31
C PHE A 140 -6.06 -9.58 19.80
N GLU A 141 -6.86 -10.50 20.33
CA GLU A 141 -6.83 -10.89 21.75
C GLU A 141 -5.49 -11.52 22.16
N VAL A 142 -4.91 -12.41 21.33
CA VAL A 142 -3.65 -13.09 21.65
C VAL A 142 -2.43 -12.16 21.64
N ILE A 143 -2.48 -11.04 20.89
CA ILE A 143 -1.46 -9.97 20.93
C ILE A 143 -1.81 -8.84 21.92
N GLY A 144 -2.81 -9.04 22.78
CA GLY A 144 -3.17 -8.13 23.86
C GLY A 144 -3.87 -6.83 23.41
N LEU A 145 -4.53 -6.83 22.24
CA LEU A 145 -5.41 -5.76 21.80
C LEU A 145 -6.88 -6.08 22.13
N SER A 146 -7.68 -5.07 22.48
CA SER A 146 -9.13 -5.25 22.55
C SER A 146 -9.71 -5.44 21.13
N PRO A 147 -10.75 -6.27 20.92
CA PRO A 147 -11.45 -6.36 19.64
C PRO A 147 -11.96 -5.01 19.10
N ASP A 148 -12.22 -4.02 19.96
CA ASP A 148 -12.58 -2.65 19.54
C ASP A 148 -11.49 -1.97 18.69
N MET A 149 -10.23 -2.38 18.84
CA MET A 149 -9.12 -1.87 18.03
C MET A 149 -9.23 -2.29 16.57
N ILE A 150 -9.96 -3.36 16.23
CA ILE A 150 -10.17 -3.79 14.83
C ILE A 150 -10.85 -2.66 14.04
N GLY A 151 -11.81 -1.95 14.65
CA GLY A 151 -12.46 -0.80 14.04
C GLY A 151 -11.50 0.39 13.85
N GLN A 152 -10.60 0.62 14.79
CA GLN A 152 -9.61 1.71 14.72
C GLN A 152 -8.51 1.43 13.68
N TYR A 153 -8.03 0.19 13.61
CA TYR A 153 -7.12 -0.27 12.56
C TYR A 153 -7.78 -0.17 11.19
N SER A 154 -9.03 -0.66 11.05
CA SER A 154 -9.79 -0.56 9.80
C SER A 154 -9.96 0.89 9.34
N ALA A 155 -10.30 1.82 10.25
CA ALA A 155 -10.38 3.24 9.95
C ALA A 155 -9.03 3.83 9.50
N LYS A 156 -7.91 3.45 10.15
CA LYS A 156 -6.57 3.91 9.74
C LYS A 156 -6.08 3.31 8.42
N ILE A 157 -6.41 2.06 8.13
CA ILE A 157 -6.17 1.42 6.82
C ILE A 157 -6.98 2.16 5.75
N GLN A 158 -8.24 2.50 6.01
CA GLN A 158 -9.06 3.29 5.09
C GLN A 158 -8.49 4.70 4.87
N GLU A 159 -8.06 5.39 5.94
CA GLU A 159 -7.44 6.72 5.88
C GLU A 159 -6.13 6.72 5.07
N TYR A 160 -5.26 5.74 5.29
CA TYR A 160 -4.00 5.59 4.53
C TYR A 160 -4.25 5.26 3.04
N LEU A 161 -5.24 4.43 2.75
CA LEU A 161 -5.60 4.04 1.38
C LEU A 161 -6.51 5.05 0.66
N ASP A 162 -7.03 6.08 1.35
CA ASP A 162 -7.78 7.21 0.74
C ASP A 162 -6.85 8.30 0.20
N THR A 163 -5.79 7.85 -0.48
CA THR A 163 -4.72 8.65 -1.07
C THR A 163 -4.60 8.29 -2.56
N PRO A 164 -4.12 9.20 -3.44
CA PRO A 164 -3.82 8.86 -4.83
C PRO A 164 -2.93 7.62 -4.98
N GLU A 165 -2.00 7.44 -4.03
CA GLU A 165 -1.02 6.36 -3.95
C GLU A 165 -1.64 5.03 -3.49
N GLY A 166 -2.67 5.07 -2.63
CA GLY A 166 -3.38 3.90 -2.10
C GLY A 166 -4.66 3.51 -2.85
N ALA A 167 -5.14 4.37 -3.77
CA ALA A 167 -6.44 4.23 -4.42
C ALA A 167 -6.65 2.89 -5.15
N GLN A 168 -5.60 2.31 -5.76
CA GLN A 168 -5.71 1.00 -6.42
C GLN A 168 -5.97 -0.13 -5.42
N ALA A 169 -5.23 -0.17 -4.31
CA ALA A 169 -5.43 -1.15 -3.24
C ALA A 169 -6.80 -0.96 -2.55
N LYS A 170 -7.22 0.30 -2.33
CA LYS A 170 -8.56 0.65 -1.84
C LYS A 170 -9.65 0.05 -2.73
N GLN A 171 -9.57 0.27 -4.04
CA GLN A 171 -10.53 -0.21 -5.03
C GLN A 171 -10.58 -1.75 -5.06
N ILE A 172 -9.42 -2.43 -5.07
CA ILE A 172 -9.36 -3.90 -5.07
C ILE A 172 -10.01 -4.47 -3.80
N ILE A 173 -9.77 -3.90 -2.62
CA ILE A 173 -10.42 -4.34 -1.38
C ILE A 173 -11.94 -4.14 -1.44
N GLN A 174 -12.39 -2.97 -1.92
CA GLN A 174 -13.82 -2.64 -2.03
C GLN A 174 -14.56 -3.53 -3.04
N ASP A 175 -14.01 -3.72 -4.24
CA ASP A 175 -14.60 -4.58 -5.29
C ASP A 175 -14.57 -6.07 -4.95
N SER A 176 -13.66 -6.49 -4.07
CA SER A 176 -13.52 -7.89 -3.69
C SER A 176 -14.42 -8.24 -2.52
N LEU A 177 -14.42 -7.44 -1.45
CA LEU A 177 -15.32 -7.64 -0.31
C LEU A 177 -16.78 -7.28 -0.64
N GLY A 178 -17.03 -6.35 -1.58
CA GLY A 178 -18.39 -6.03 -2.04
C GLY A 178 -19.12 -7.24 -2.66
N LYS A 179 -18.39 -8.13 -3.34
CA LYS A 179 -18.91 -9.38 -3.94
C LYS A 179 -19.18 -10.48 -2.91
N LEU A 180 -18.73 -10.32 -1.67
CA LEU A 180 -18.98 -11.26 -0.57
C LEU A 180 -20.31 -10.97 0.15
N LEU A 181 -20.85 -9.75 -0.01
CA LEU A 181 -21.95 -9.21 0.79
C LEU A 181 -23.23 -8.92 -0.01
N GLY A 182 -23.30 -9.32 -1.29
CA GLY A 182 -24.42 -9.08 -2.20
C GLY A 182 -24.75 -10.27 -3.09
#